data_AF-A0A1B6GSH9-F1
#
_entry.id   AF-A0A1B6GSH9-F1
#
_cell.length_a   1.000
_cell.length_b   1.000
_cell.length_c   1.000
_cell.angle_alpha   90.00
_cell.angle_beta   90.00
_cell.angle_gamma   90.00
#
_symmetry.space_group_name_H-M   'P 1'
#
loop_
_entity.id
_entity.type
_entity.pdbx_description
1 polymer ?
#
loop_
_entity_poly.entity_id
_entity_poly.type
_entity_poly.pdbx_seq_one_letter_code
_entity_poly.pdbx_strand_id
1 'polypeptide(L)'
;PALVSGCTIDWYQPWPKDALVLVAKHFITDFEIECTLEVKNELIAALGSIQDVVSKTSLEYFQRFRRATHVTPKSYLNFIGGYKTIYQNKQKELGDGAMRMDTGLAKL
;
A
#
# COMPACT_ATOMS: atom_id res chain seq x y z
N PRO A 1 23.27 -19.33 -28.45
CA PRO A 1 23.85 -20.36 -27.55
C PRO A 1 24.61 -19.78 -26.34
N ALA A 2 25.55 -18.85 -26.56
CA ALA A 2 26.38 -18.28 -25.50
C ALA A 2 25.61 -17.48 -24.42
N LEU A 3 24.50 -16.81 -24.78
CA LEU A 3 23.67 -16.02 -23.85
C LEU A 3 23.05 -16.85 -22.71
N VAL A 4 22.72 -18.12 -22.98
CA VAL A 4 22.14 -19.05 -21.98
C VAL A 4 23.21 -19.96 -21.40
N SER A 5 24.25 -20.27 -22.16
CA SER A 5 25.34 -21.18 -21.75
C SER A 5 26.46 -20.50 -20.97
N GLY A 6 26.58 -19.16 -21.03
CA GLY A 6 27.64 -18.39 -20.39
C GLY A 6 27.19 -17.57 -19.18
N CYS A 7 25.91 -17.64 -18.81
CA CYS A 7 25.32 -16.88 -17.71
C CYS A 7 24.44 -17.78 -16.83
N THR A 8 24.41 -17.51 -15.52
CA THR A 8 23.46 -18.14 -14.59
C THR A 8 22.11 -17.45 -14.69
N ILE A 9 21.03 -18.22 -14.83
CA ILE A 9 19.67 -17.69 -14.82
C ILE A 9 19.19 -17.56 -13.37
N ASP A 10 18.68 -16.36 -13.04
CA ASP A 10 18.02 -16.08 -11.77
C ASP A 10 16.54 -15.73 -12.03
N TRP A 11 15.63 -16.46 -11.38
CA TRP A 11 14.19 -16.34 -11.61
C TRP A 11 13.53 -15.47 -10.55
N TYR A 12 12.87 -14.40 -10.99
CA TYR A 12 12.12 -13.52 -10.11
C TYR A 12 10.65 -13.92 -10.08
N GLN A 13 10.20 -14.34 -8.91
CA GLN A 13 8.79 -14.67 -8.67
C GLN A 13 8.03 -13.44 -8.15
N PRO A 14 6.71 -13.35 -8.41
CA PRO A 14 5.86 -12.38 -7.72
C PRO A 14 5.98 -12.52 -6.21
N TRP A 15 5.88 -11.39 -5.50
CA TRP A 15 5.96 -11.40 -4.05
C TRP A 15 4.82 -12.24 -3.44
N PRO A 16 5.12 -13.21 -2.56
CA PRO A 16 4.09 -13.91 -1.81
C PRO A 16 3.41 -12.96 -0.83
N LYS A 17 2.22 -13.35 -0.36
CA LYS A 17 1.41 -12.54 0.57
C LYS A 17 2.20 -12.13 1.82
N ASP A 18 3.01 -13.04 2.38
CA ASP A 18 3.81 -12.74 3.57
C ASP A 18 4.87 -11.67 3.28
N ALA A 19 5.49 -11.70 2.10
CA ALA A 19 6.43 -10.66 1.68
C ALA A 19 5.72 -9.31 1.50
N LEU A 20 4.51 -9.30 0.94
CA LEU A 20 3.69 -8.08 0.83
C LEU A 20 3.39 -7.47 2.20
N VAL A 21 3.01 -8.30 3.17
CA VAL A 21 2.76 -7.88 4.55
C VAL A 21 4.03 -7.34 5.21
N LEU A 22 5.18 -7.99 5.02
CA LEU A 22 6.46 -7.50 5.58
C LEU A 22 6.90 -6.17 4.96
N VAL A 23 6.72 -6.00 3.65
CA VAL A 23 6.96 -4.73 2.97
C VAL A 23 6.04 -3.65 3.54
N ALA A 24 4.73 -3.90 3.62
CA ALA A 24 3.80 -2.96 4.24
C ALA A 24 4.18 -2.63 5.68
N LYS A 25 4.56 -3.63 6.49
CA LYS A 25 5.03 -3.44 7.86
C LYS A 25 6.20 -2.48 7.90
N HIS A 26 7.26 -2.76 7.13
CA HIS A 26 8.44 -1.91 7.08
C HIS A 26 8.10 -0.44 6.75
N PHE A 27 7.22 -0.21 5.78
CA PHE A 27 6.84 1.16 5.42
C PHE A 27 5.89 1.82 6.42
N ILE A 28 5.03 1.08 7.13
CA ILE A 28 4.01 1.65 8.03
C ILE A 28 4.51 1.76 9.48
N THR A 29 5.51 0.98 9.90
CA THR A 29 6.00 0.97 11.30
C THR A 29 6.38 2.38 11.77
N ASP A 30 7.21 3.10 11.01
CA ASP A 30 7.71 4.44 11.38
C ASP A 30 6.73 5.58 11.02
N PHE A 31 5.58 5.25 10.43
CA PHE A 31 4.57 6.25 10.09
C PHE A 31 3.60 6.44 11.26
N GLU A 32 3.45 7.68 11.72
CA GLU A 32 2.52 8.04 12.79
C GLU A 32 1.08 7.95 12.29
N ILE A 33 0.28 7.10 12.96
CA ILE A 33 -1.14 6.92 12.70
C ILE A 33 -1.82 6.91 14.06
N GLU A 34 -2.84 7.75 14.22
CA GLU A 34 -3.72 7.80 15.39
C GLU A 34 -4.59 6.54 15.44
N CYS A 35 -4.05 5.45 16.00
CA CYS A 35 -4.74 4.18 16.18
C CYS A 35 -4.04 3.31 17.24
N THR A 36 -4.71 2.26 17.71
CA THR A 36 -4.05 1.26 18.57
C THR A 36 -3.09 0.38 17.76
N LEU A 37 -2.16 -0.29 18.44
CA LEU A 37 -1.17 -1.14 17.79
C LEU A 37 -1.83 -2.32 17.06
N GLU A 38 -2.92 -2.85 17.60
CA GLU A 38 -3.72 -3.92 17.00
C GLU A 38 -4.29 -3.49 15.65
N VAL A 39 -4.94 -2.31 15.61
CA VAL A 39 -5.50 -1.75 14.38
C VAL A 39 -4.40 -1.46 13.36
N LYS A 40 -3.23 -0.99 13.80
CA LYS A 40 -2.08 -0.76 12.91
C LYS A 40 -1.59 -2.07 12.27
N ASN A 41 -1.56 -3.16 13.02
CA ASN A 41 -1.21 -4.48 12.50
C ASN A 41 -2.26 -5.03 11.52
N GLU A 42 -3.54 -4.84 11.81
CA GLU A 42 -4.62 -5.20 10.90
C GLU A 42 -4.56 -4.41 9.58
N LEU A 43 -4.27 -3.11 9.65
CA LEU A 43 -4.03 -2.27 8.47
C LEU A 43 -2.89 -2.83 7.61
N ILE A 44 -1.76 -3.19 8.23
CA ILE A 44 -0.62 -3.80 7.53
C ILE A 44 -1.02 -5.09 6.81
N ALA A 45 -1.77 -5.97 7.49
CA ALA A 45 -2.28 -7.20 6.90
C ALA A 45 -3.27 -6.95 5.75
N ALA A 46 -4.11 -5.92 5.89
CA ALA A 46 -5.04 -5.49 4.86
C ALA A 46 -4.32 -4.96 3.61
N LEU A 47 -3.29 -4.12 3.76
CA LEU A 47 -2.48 -3.63 2.64
C LEU A 47 -1.86 -4.77 1.83
N GLY A 48 -1.34 -5.80 2.50
CA GLY A 48 -0.80 -6.98 1.82
C GLY A 48 -1.88 -7.78 1.08
N SER A 49 -3.06 -7.94 1.70
CA SER A 49 -4.19 -8.65 1.12
C SER A 49 -4.79 -7.92 -0.10
N ILE A 50 -4.87 -6.59 -0.06
CA ILE A 50 -5.35 -5.78 -1.19
C ILE A 50 -4.49 -6.01 -2.43
N GLN A 51 -3.16 -6.00 -2.28
CA GLN A 51 -2.25 -6.21 -3.40
C GLN A 51 -2.33 -7.62 -3.99
N ASP A 52 -2.54 -8.64 -3.15
CA ASP A 52 -2.82 -10.01 -3.59
C ASP A 52 -4.14 -10.10 -4.40
N VAL A 53 -5.20 -9.44 -3.92
CA VAL A 53 -6.48 -9.36 -4.63
C VAL A 53 -6.33 -8.65 -5.97
N VAL A 54 -5.65 -7.50 -6.02
CA VAL A 54 -5.41 -6.75 -7.27
C VAL A 54 -4.66 -7.63 -8.29
N SER A 55 -3.70 -8.43 -7.84
CA SER A 55 -2.95 -9.36 -8.70
C SER A 55 -3.86 -10.44 -9.30
N LYS A 56 -4.75 -11.04 -8.49
CA LYS A 56 -5.74 -12.03 -8.94
C LYS A 56 -6.76 -11.41 -9.90
N THR A 57 -7.31 -10.24 -9.54
CA THR A 57 -8.28 -9.52 -10.38
C THR A 57 -7.67 -9.10 -11.71
N SER A 58 -6.39 -8.72 -11.75
CA SER A 58 -5.68 -8.42 -13.00
C SER A 58 -5.69 -9.62 -13.97
N LEU A 59 -5.46 -10.83 -13.44
CA LEU A 59 -5.53 -12.06 -14.22
C LEU A 59 -6.95 -12.35 -14.71
N GLU A 60 -7.95 -12.25 -13.82
CA GLU A 60 -9.36 -12.44 -14.19
C GLU A 60 -9.82 -11.43 -15.26
N TYR A 61 -9.38 -10.19 -15.15
CA TYR A 61 -9.68 -9.13 -16.10
C TYR A 61 -9.11 -9.47 -17.49
N PHE A 62 -7.86 -9.95 -17.54
CA PHE A 62 -7.26 -10.42 -18.78
C PHE A 62 -8.01 -11.61 -19.37
N GLN A 63 -8.43 -12.59 -18.55
CA GLN A 63 -9.17 -13.76 -19.01
C GLN A 63 -10.52 -13.37 -19.64
N ARG A 64 -11.24 -12.41 -19.05
CA ARG A 64 -12.56 -11.97 -19.51
C ARG A 64 -12.50 -11.04 -20.72
N PHE A 65 -11.62 -10.04 -20.68
CA PHE A 65 -11.63 -8.93 -21.64
C PHE A 65 -10.44 -8.93 -22.60
N ARG A 66 -9.48 -9.84 -22.42
CA ARG A 66 -8.23 -9.91 -23.19
C ARG A 66 -7.42 -8.61 -23.17
N ARG A 67 -7.60 -7.81 -22.11
CA ARG A 67 -6.86 -6.57 -21.86
C ARG A 67 -5.87 -6.79 -20.72
N ALA A 68 -4.58 -6.64 -21.03
CA ALA A 68 -3.54 -6.81 -20.03
C ALA A 68 -3.49 -5.60 -19.09
N THR A 69 -3.40 -5.89 -17.79
CA THR A 69 -3.03 -4.92 -16.76
C THR A 69 -1.79 -5.47 -16.05
N HIS A 70 -0.87 -4.60 -15.66
CA HIS A 70 0.39 -5.04 -15.07
C HIS A 70 0.49 -4.59 -13.63
N VAL A 71 0.53 -5.57 -12.73
CA VAL A 71 0.76 -5.36 -11.31
C VAL A 71 2.25 -5.53 -11.04
N THR A 72 2.89 -4.51 -10.45
CA THR A 72 4.33 -4.53 -10.21
C THR A 72 4.64 -4.23 -8.74
N PRO A 73 5.80 -4.68 -8.21
CA PRO A 73 6.22 -4.26 -6.87
C PRO A 73 6.24 -2.74 -6.72
N LYS A 74 6.63 -2.00 -7.77
CA LYS A 74 6.64 -0.53 -7.75
C LYS A 74 5.24 0.08 -7.62
N SER A 75 4.21 -0.48 -8.27
CA SER A 75 2.84 0.01 -8.09
C SER A 75 2.37 -0.18 -6.65
N TYR A 76 2.79 -1.25 -5.97
CA TYR A 76 2.48 -1.48 -4.57
C TYR A 76 3.14 -0.45 -3.64
N LEU A 77 4.43 -0.15 -3.87
CA LEU A 77 5.13 0.88 -3.10
C LEU A 77 4.50 2.26 -3.29
N ASN A 78 4.10 2.59 -4.53
CA ASN A 78 3.38 3.83 -4.83
C ASN A 78 2.02 3.88 -4.12
N PHE A 79 1.31 2.75 -4.04
CA PHE A 79 0.05 2.65 -3.31
C PHE A 79 0.23 2.94 -1.81
N ILE A 80 1.23 2.34 -1.16
CA ILE A 80 1.54 2.62 0.26
C ILE A 80 1.94 4.10 0.44
N GLY A 81 2.76 4.65 -0.46
CA GLY A 81 3.13 6.06 -0.44
C GLY A 81 1.91 6.98 -0.58
N GLY A 82 1.01 6.68 -1.52
CA GLY A 82 -0.24 7.42 -1.71
C GLY A 82 -1.15 7.38 -0.48
N TYR A 83 -1.24 6.22 0.19
CA TYR A 83 -1.97 6.09 1.44
C TYR A 83 -1.45 7.06 2.51
N LYS A 84 -0.13 7.11 2.73
CA LYS A 84 0.49 8.02 3.70
C LYS A 84 0.16 9.49 3.41
N THR A 85 0.32 9.89 2.15
CA THR A 85 0.04 11.27 1.71
C THR A 85 -1.41 11.65 1.96
N ILE A 86 -2.36 10.77 1.58
CA ILE A 86 -3.79 11.03 1.78
C ILE A 86 -4.12 11.10 3.27
N TYR A 87 -3.55 10.21 4.08
CA TYR A 87 -3.75 10.21 5.53
C TYR A 87 -3.30 11.53 6.16
N GLN A 88 -2.07 11.98 5.88
CA GLN A 88 -1.53 13.24 6.41
C GLN A 88 -2.38 14.45 6.00
N ASN A 89 -2.82 14.49 4.74
CA ASN A 89 -3.69 15.56 4.25
C ASN A 89 -5.02 15.59 5.02
N LYS A 90 -5.62 14.41 5.25
CA LYS A 90 -6.89 14.30 5.99
C LYS A 90 -6.73 14.63 7.46
N GLN A 91 -5.65 14.19 8.09
CA GLN A 91 -5.34 14.52 9.48
C GLN A 91 -5.19 16.04 9.65
N LYS A 92 -4.46 16.70 8.74
CA LYS A 92 -4.32 18.16 8.74
C LYS A 92 -5.67 18.87 8.54
N GLU A 93 -6.47 18.43 7.57
CA GLU A 93 -7.79 19.00 7.30
C GLU A 93 -8.70 18.94 8.54
N LEU A 94 -8.70 17.81 9.25
CA LEU A 94 -9.46 17.62 10.49
C LEU A 94 -8.90 18.46 11.64
N GLY A 95 -7.57 18.50 11.80
CA GLY A 95 -6.92 19.33 12.83
C GLY A 95 -7.21 20.81 12.67
N ASP A 96 -7.12 21.33 11.43
CA ASP A 96 -7.48 22.71 11.12
C ASP A 96 -8.97 22.98 11.41
N GLY A 97 -9.84 22.01 11.13
CA GLY A 97 -11.28 22.10 11.44
C GLY A 97 -11.54 22.18 12.94
N ALA A 98 -10.89 21.32 13.73
CA ALA A 98 -11.00 21.31 15.19
C ALA A 98 -10.50 22.63 15.80
N MET A 99 -9.34 23.11 15.37
CA MET A 99 -8.77 24.38 15.85
C MET A 99 -9.72 25.58 15.59
N ARG A 100 -10.38 25.60 14.43
CA ARG A 100 -11.37 26.65 14.10
C ARG A 100 -12.59 26.57 15.01
N MET A 101 -13.09 25.36 15.31
CA MET A 101 -14.19 25.16 16.27
C MET A 101 -13.82 25.66 17.66
N ASP A 102 -12.66 25.25 18.18
CA ASP A 102 -12.19 25.67 19.50
C ASP A 102 -12.02 27.19 19.60
N THR A 103 -11.47 27.81 18.56
CA THR A 103 -11.33 29.28 18.47
C THR A 103 -12.70 29.97 18.41
N GLY A 104 -13.68 29.37 17.73
CA GLY A 104 -15.05 29.86 17.69
C GLY A 104 -15.72 29.81 19.06
N LEU A 105 -15.55 28.69 19.78
CA LEU A 105 -16.11 28.48 21.11
C LEU A 105 -15.46 29.41 22.15
N ALA A 106 -14.16 29.66 22.08
CA ALA A 106 -13.44 30.55 23.00
C ALA A 106 -13.79 32.05 22.84
N LYS A 107 -14.43 32.44 21.73
CA LYS A 107 -14.87 33.81 21.47
C LYS A 107 -16.33 34.09 21.87
N LEU A 108 -17.07 33.04 22.27
CA LEU A 108 -18.43 33.12 22.81
C LEU A 108 -18.37 33.24 24.35
#